data_AF-A0A7C7GCK1-F1
#
_entry.id   AF-A0A7C7GCK1-F1
#
_cell.length_a   1.000
_cell.length_b   1.000
_cell.length_c   1.000
_cell.angle_alpha   90.00
_cell.angle_beta   90.00
_cell.angle_gamma   90.00
#
_symmetry.space_group_name_H-M   'P 1'
#
loop_
_entity.id
_entity.type
_entity.pdbx_description
1 polymer ?
#
loop_
_entity_poly.entity_id
_entity_poly.type
_entity_poly.pdbx_seq_one_letter_code
_entity_poly.pdbx_strand_id
1 'polypeptide(L)' 'MADVLDKDFEKITLKKIGAYLGAEVSGADLSAEVDDVTFSEIHQAFVENEVLVFRDL' A
#
# COMPACT_ATOMS: atom_id res chain seq x y z
N MET A 1 -13.46 -17.14 -4.04
CA MET A 1 -13.05 -16.73 -2.70
C MET A 1 -11.69 -16.07 -2.88
N ALA A 2 -11.67 -14.75 -3.03
CA ALA A 2 -10.42 -13.99 -3.13
C ALA A 2 -10.18 -13.43 -1.72
N ASP A 3 -9.04 -13.75 -1.14
CA ASP A 3 -8.62 -13.29 0.18
C ASP A 3 -8.74 -11.76 0.27
N VAL A 4 -9.76 -11.31 1.00
CA VAL A 4 -9.79 -9.96 1.55
C VAL A 4 -8.75 -9.98 2.66
N LEU A 5 -7.62 -9.33 2.43
CA LEU A 5 -6.61 -9.12 3.46
C LEU A 5 -7.22 -8.16 4.50
N ASP A 6 -7.75 -8.70 5.59
CA ASP A 6 -8.21 -7.97 6.78
C ASP A 6 -7.00 -7.37 7.52
N LYS A 7 -6.34 -6.38 6.91
CA LYS A 7 -5.42 -5.48 7.60
C LYS A 7 -5.87 -4.05 7.38
N ASP A 8 -6.33 -3.44 8.46
CA ASP A 8 -6.67 -2.03 8.49
C ASP A 8 -5.38 -1.21 8.55
N PHE A 9 -5.00 -0.67 7.41
CA PHE A 9 -4.03 0.41 7.33
C PHE A 9 -4.73 1.73 7.73
N GLU A 10 -4.09 2.51 8.58
CA GLU A 10 -4.63 3.75 9.13
C GLU A 10 -4.47 4.92 8.15
N LYS A 11 -3.38 4.96 7.39
CA LYS A 11 -3.03 6.08 6.50
C LYS A 11 -3.17 5.75 5.02
N ILE A 12 -2.90 4.51 4.64
CA ILE A 12 -2.96 4.09 3.23
C ILE A 12 -4.11 3.13 2.97
N THR A 13 -4.48 3.00 1.70
CA THR A 13 -5.39 1.95 1.22
C THR A 13 -4.71 1.17 0.11
N LEU A 14 -4.97 -0.14 0.06
CA LEU A 14 -4.40 -1.04 -0.93
C LEU A 14 -5.48 -1.61 -1.84
N LYS A 15 -5.17 -1.68 -3.14
CA LYS A 15 -5.95 -2.42 -4.12
C LYS A 15 -5.03 -3.39 -4.86
N LYS A 16 -5.25 -4.70 -4.68
CA LYS A 16 -4.50 -5.72 -5.43
C LYS A 16 -4.66 -5.53 -6.94
N ILE A 17 -3.55 -5.59 -7.67
CA ILE A 17 -3.52 -5.47 -9.13
C ILE A 17 -3.46 -6.86 -9.76
N GLY A 18 -2.62 -7.76 -9.23
CA GLY A 18 -2.44 -9.11 -9.74
C GLY A 18 -2.92 -10.19 -8.77
N ALA A 19 -3.02 -11.42 -9.27
CA ALA A 19 -3.38 -12.58 -8.45
C ALA A 19 -2.30 -12.96 -7.42
N TYR A 20 -1.04 -12.67 -7.73
CA TYR A 20 0.12 -13.10 -6.92
C TYR A 20 1.06 -11.97 -6.51
N LEU A 21 1.01 -10.82 -7.17
CA LEU A 21 1.88 -9.68 -6.88
C LEU A 21 1.20 -8.38 -7.27
N GLY A 22 1.68 -7.29 -6.69
CA GLY A 22 1.33 -5.94 -7.04
C GLY A 22 0.10 -5.42 -6.32
N ALA A 23 0.25 -4.24 -5.72
CA ALA A 23 -0.85 -3.44 -5.20
C ALA A 23 -0.73 -1.97 -5.63
N GLU A 24 -1.87 -1.35 -5.87
CA GLU A 24 -2.00 0.09 -5.98
C GLU A 24 -2.20 0.67 -4.58
N VAL A 25 -1.50 1.77 -4.29
CA VAL A 25 -1.56 2.47 -3.01
C VAL A 25 -2.17 3.84 -3.20
N SER A 26 -3.09 4.21 -2.30
CA SER A 26 -3.70 5.53 -2.25
C SER A 26 -3.72 6.05 -0.81
N GLY A 27 -3.76 7.38 -0.63
CA GLY A 27 -3.80 8.04 0.69
C GLY A 27 -2.43 8.49 1.23
N ALA A 28 -1.32 7.99 0.66
CA ALA A 28 0.01 8.48 0.97
C ALA A 28 0.35 9.75 0.14
N ASP A 29 0.83 10.80 0.81
CA ASP A 29 1.46 11.96 0.17
C ASP A 29 2.98 11.74 0.11
N LEU A 30 3.51 11.60 -1.10
CA LEU A 30 4.95 11.42 -1.34
C LEU A 30 5.62 12.69 -1.86
N SER A 31 4.91 13.82 -1.89
CA SER A 31 5.45 15.13 -2.30
C SER A 31 6.28 15.80 -1.19
N ALA A 32 6.14 15.31 0.04
CA ALA A 32 6.82 15.78 1.24
C ALA A 32 7.50 14.64 2.01
N GLU A 33 8.07 14.94 3.17
CA GLU A 33 8.60 13.94 4.08
C GLU A 33 7.48 13.04 4.61
N VAL A 34 7.69 11.72 4.53
CA VAL A 34 6.71 10.70 4.93
C VAL A 34 6.89 10.41 6.41
N ASP A 35 5.81 10.49 7.18
CA ASP A 35 5.84 10.16 8.61
C ASP A 35 6.06 8.65 8.87
N ASP A 36 6.54 8.32 10.08
CA ASP A 36 6.91 6.95 10.45
C ASP A 36 5.75 5.95 10.31
N VAL A 37 4.51 6.39 10.57
CA VAL A 37 3.32 5.54 10.46
C VAL A 37 3.10 5.18 9.00
N THR A 38 3.03 6.19 8.14
CA THR A 38 2.82 6.03 6.70
C THR A 38 3.95 5.21 6.07
N PHE A 39 5.20 5.46 6.47
CA PHE A 39 6.35 4.68 5.99
C PHE A 39 6.26 3.21 6.41
N SER A 40 5.92 2.93 7.68
CA SER A 40 5.78 1.55 8.17
C SER A 40 4.69 0.79 7.40
N GLU A 41 3.56 1.45 7.12
CA GLU A 41 2.47 0.88 6.33
C GLU A 41 2.89 0.58 4.89
N ILE A 42 3.55 1.53 4.22
CA ILE A 42 4.08 1.35 2.86
C ILE A 42 5.11 0.21 2.83
N HIS A 43 6.02 0.17 3.80
CA HIS A 43 7.05 -0.88 3.89
C HIS A 43 6.41 -2.26 4.03
N GLN A 44 5.43 -2.39 4.92
CA GLN A 44 4.71 -3.65 5.10
C GLN A 44 3.96 -4.05 3.82
N ALA A 45 3.24 -3.11 3.20
CA ALA A 45 2.54 -3.35 1.95
C ALA A 45 3.49 -3.80 0.84
N PHE A 46 4.70 -3.23 0.79
CA PHE A 46 5.73 -3.59 -0.18
C PHE A 46 6.24 -5.01 0.04
N VAL A 47 6.57 -5.40 1.27
CA VAL A 47 7.01 -6.78 1.59
C VAL A 47 5.93 -7.81 1.23
N GLU A 48 4.65 -7.48 1.41
CA GLU A 48 3.55 -8.40 1.13
C GLU A 48 3.18 -8.50 -0.35
N ASN A 49 3.35 -7.42 -1.12
CA ASN A 49 2.87 -7.33 -2.50
C ASN A 49 4.00 -7.24 -3.53
N GLU A 50 5.26 -7.18 -3.10
CA GLU A 50 6.50 -7.11 -3.90
C GLU A 50 6.67 -5.85 -4.76
N VAL A 51 5.57 -5.25 -5.23
CA VAL A 51 5.53 -4.06 -6.07
C VAL A 51 4.35 -3.18 -5.64
N LEU A 52 4.61 -1.90 -5.42
CA LEU A 52 3.60 -0.89 -5.14
C LEU A 52 3.54 0.14 -6.26
N VAL A 53 2.32 0.56 -6.62
CA VAL A 53 2.07 1.59 -7.63
C VAL A 53 1.33 2.75 -6.99
N PHE A 54 1.88 3.96 -7.12
CA PHE A 54 1.25 5.22 -6.71
C PHE A 54 0.87 5.98 -7.98
N ARG A 55 -0.41 6.35 -8.14
CA ARG A 55 -0.93 6.95 -9.39
C ARG A 55 -1.25 8.44 -9.27
N ASP A 56 -1.79 8.85 -8.14
CA ASP A 56 -2.29 10.20 -7.91
C ASP A 56 -1.35 10.96 -6.97
N LEU A 57 -0.19 11.36 -7.51
CA LEU A 57 0.82 12.19 -6.81
C LEU A 57 0.50 13.69 -6.93
#